data_AF-A0A940VHP0-F1
#
_entry.id   AF-A0A940VHP0-F1
#
_cell.length_a   1.000
_cell.length_b   1.000
_cell.length_c   1.000
_cell.angle_alpha   90.00
_cell.angle_beta   90.00
_cell.angle_gamma   90.00
#
_symmetry.space_group_name_H-M   'P 1'
#
loop_
_entity.id
_entity.type
_entity.pdbx_description
1 polymer ?
#
loop_
_entity_poly.entity_id
_entity_poly.type
_entity_poly.pdbx_seq_one_letter_code
_entity_poly.pdbx_strand_id
1 'polypeptide(L)'
;MEFGYFVQGLTASFAPYTFFMMVVSSIAGIVIGALPGMTGSMGIILILPFLYYMPKDVALLMMAGVFCGANFGGAISAILINTPGTPSASATVLDGYQMTRQGKAGKALGMSMVASFVGGIFSSICLLLIAPELAKFALQFQAADYFSLSIFGLSIMASASGRSILKGLISGWMGLLFSTVGIDSIVGVERFTFGIVELGSGFNLLPVLIGVFAVGQFLEESEARKGEYEIIKQELTGIWPTWAELRSVWVALVVGCIVGIVIGVMPGAGGAIACFMAYNEARRWSKHKEQFGKGSLEGVAAPECANNATTGGDMVPMLTLGVPGDVVTAVMLGALMHKAGPPPVRGAAGAGVHAPRRLHHDADHDARARHVVDIRIGPDPVHPQQHPSETSCMKLA
;
A
#
# COMPACT_ATOMS: atom_id res chain seq x y z
N MET A 1 -4.58 24.55 9.82
CA MET A 1 -3.46 23.65 10.20
C MET A 1 -2.66 24.38 11.26
N GLU A 2 -2.46 23.83 12.45
CA GLU A 2 -1.53 24.48 13.39
C GLU A 2 -0.10 24.23 12.88
N PHE A 3 0.61 25.31 12.56
CA PHE A 3 1.97 25.29 12.01
C PHE A 3 2.94 24.40 12.83
N GLY A 4 2.67 24.24 14.13
CA GLY A 4 3.44 23.36 15.03
C GLY A 4 3.48 21.90 14.60
N TYR A 5 2.36 21.31 14.16
CA TYR A 5 2.34 19.91 13.72
C TYR A 5 3.16 19.68 12.45
N PHE A 6 3.17 20.66 11.55
CA PHE A 6 3.98 20.61 10.33
C PHE A 6 5.48 20.62 10.66
N VAL A 7 5.91 21.56 11.52
CA VAL A 7 7.33 21.66 11.93
C VAL A 7 7.77 20.41 12.69
N GLN A 8 6.89 19.85 13.55
CA GLN A 8 7.18 18.62 14.27
C GLN A 8 7.36 17.42 13.32
N GLY A 9 6.45 17.27 12.36
CA GLY A 9 6.55 16.21 11.34
C GLY A 9 7.81 16.35 10.50
N LEU A 10 8.15 17.57 10.06
CA LEU A 10 9.38 17.83 9.31
C LEU A 10 10.62 17.46 10.14
N THR A 11 10.68 17.88 11.40
CA THR A 11 11.80 17.58 12.30
C THR A 11 11.95 16.08 12.54
N ALA A 12 10.84 15.37 12.71
CA ALA A 12 10.84 13.91 12.88
C ALA A 12 11.36 13.18 11.62
N SER A 13 10.99 13.65 10.43
CA SER A 13 11.48 13.09 9.16
C SER A 13 12.98 13.30 8.94
N PHE A 14 13.54 14.40 9.44
CA PHE A 14 14.99 14.67 9.37
C PHE A 14 15.80 14.05 10.53
N ALA A 15 15.15 13.37 11.48
CA ALA A 15 15.87 12.63 12.50
C ALA A 15 16.78 11.58 11.83
N PRO A 16 18.07 11.43 12.23
CA PRO A 16 19.04 10.63 11.48
C PRO A 16 18.59 9.20 11.18
N TYR A 17 17.95 8.54 12.16
CA TYR A 17 17.42 7.20 12.00
C TYR A 17 16.26 7.14 10.99
N THR A 18 15.28 8.04 11.12
CA THR A 18 14.12 8.12 10.23
C THR A 18 14.54 8.45 8.80
N PHE A 19 15.41 9.45 8.64
CA PHE A 19 15.92 9.86 7.34
C PHE A 19 16.70 8.72 6.65
N PHE A 20 17.56 8.02 7.40
CA PHE A 20 18.28 6.86 6.88
C PHE A 20 17.32 5.76 6.42
N MET A 21 16.33 5.42 7.24
CA MET A 21 15.31 4.41 6.91
C MET A 21 14.48 4.82 5.68
N MET A 22 14.14 6.11 5.55
CA MET A 22 13.48 6.65 4.37
C MET A 22 14.33 6.45 3.11
N VAL A 23 15.61 6.81 3.16
CA VAL A 23 16.53 6.63 2.02
C VAL A 23 16.65 5.16 1.63
N VAL A 24 16.86 4.27 2.60
CA VAL A 24 16.94 2.82 2.35
C VAL A 24 15.65 2.30 1.73
N SER A 25 14.50 2.70 2.27
CA SER A 25 13.20 2.27 1.76
C SER A 25 12.92 2.77 0.34
N SER A 26 13.30 4.01 0.01
CA SER A 26 13.18 4.55 -1.35
C SER A 26 14.07 3.81 -2.33
N ILE A 27 15.32 3.50 -1.97
CA ILE A 27 16.23 2.71 -2.81
C ILE A 27 15.67 1.29 -3.02
N ALA A 28 15.24 0.64 -1.93
CA ALA A 28 14.62 -0.68 -2.00
C ALA A 28 13.38 -0.66 -2.90
N GLY A 29 12.54 0.37 -2.76
CA GLY A 29 11.37 0.61 -3.62
C GLY A 29 11.77 0.69 -5.09
N ILE A 30 12.77 1.49 -5.45
CA ILE A 30 13.25 1.62 -6.83
C ILE A 30 13.73 0.27 -7.38
N VAL A 31 14.50 -0.48 -6.60
CA VAL A 31 15.00 -1.81 -7.01
C VAL A 31 13.84 -2.77 -7.22
N ILE A 32 12.90 -2.83 -6.28
CA ILE A 32 11.72 -3.70 -6.37
C ILE A 32 10.89 -3.31 -7.59
N GLY A 33 10.56 -2.03 -7.76
CA GLY A 33 9.78 -1.56 -8.90
C GLY A 33 10.48 -1.79 -10.23
N ALA A 34 11.81 -1.75 -10.30
CA ALA A 34 12.55 -1.99 -11.53
C ALA A 34 12.51 -3.46 -11.99
N LEU A 35 12.11 -4.40 -11.13
CA LEU A 35 11.96 -5.81 -11.49
C LEU A 35 10.58 -6.02 -12.12
N PRO A 36 10.50 -6.50 -13.39
CA PRO A 36 9.22 -6.87 -14.01
C PRO A 36 8.41 -7.82 -13.14
N GLY A 37 7.12 -7.54 -12.96
CA GLY A 37 6.22 -8.31 -12.09
C GLY A 37 6.27 -7.90 -10.62
N MET A 38 7.33 -7.25 -10.14
CA MET A 38 7.41 -6.86 -8.73
C MET A 38 6.69 -5.53 -8.49
N THR A 39 5.44 -5.62 -8.07
CA THR A 39 4.61 -4.45 -7.76
C THR A 39 4.97 -3.79 -6.42
N GLY A 40 4.60 -2.51 -6.25
CA GLY A 40 4.82 -1.77 -5.00
C GLY A 40 4.14 -2.41 -3.78
N SER A 41 2.97 -3.04 -3.97
CA SER A 41 2.27 -3.79 -2.90
C SER A 41 3.10 -4.97 -2.42
N MET A 42 3.71 -5.73 -3.33
CA MET A 42 4.64 -6.82 -2.98
C MET A 42 5.87 -6.30 -2.26
N GLY A 43 6.40 -5.14 -2.68
CA GLY A 43 7.52 -4.50 -2.01
C GLY A 43 7.24 -4.15 -0.56
N ILE A 44 6.05 -3.58 -0.28
CA ILE A 44 5.61 -3.31 1.09
C ILE A 44 5.47 -4.61 1.89
N ILE A 45 4.89 -5.66 1.28
CA ILE A 45 4.73 -6.97 1.92
C ILE A 45 6.08 -7.54 2.36
N LEU A 46 7.10 -7.46 1.51
CA LEU A 46 8.43 -8.01 1.82
C LEU A 46 9.13 -7.29 2.97
N ILE A 47 8.86 -5.99 3.17
CA ILE A 47 9.47 -5.23 4.26
C ILE A 47 8.66 -5.27 5.57
N LEU A 48 7.41 -5.75 5.56
CA LEU A 48 6.54 -5.84 6.74
C LEU A 48 7.18 -6.46 7.98
N PRO A 49 7.92 -7.59 7.89
CA PRO A 49 8.56 -8.18 9.05
C PRO A 49 9.49 -7.20 9.78
N PHE A 50 10.16 -6.33 9.03
CA PHE A 50 11.02 -5.28 9.59
C PHE A 50 10.20 -4.13 10.16
N LEU A 51 9.11 -3.75 9.49
CA LEU A 51 8.24 -2.66 9.92
C LEU A 51 7.64 -2.89 11.31
N TYR A 52 7.43 -4.13 11.74
CA TYR A 52 6.85 -4.44 13.06
C TYR A 52 7.71 -3.98 14.23
N TYR A 53 9.02 -4.11 14.11
CA TYR A 53 9.95 -3.78 15.20
C TYR A 53 10.30 -2.30 15.26
N MET A 54 9.78 -1.49 14.33
CA MET A 54 10.08 -0.07 14.23
C MET A 54 9.00 0.80 14.88
N PRO A 55 9.27 2.08 15.18
CA PRO A 55 8.24 3.06 15.50
C PRO A 55 7.18 3.22 14.38
N LYS A 56 5.97 3.69 14.72
CA LYS A 56 4.84 3.80 13.78
C LYS A 56 5.08 4.85 12.69
N ASP A 57 5.59 6.00 13.09
CA ASP A 57 6.03 7.10 12.25
C ASP A 57 7.11 6.67 11.25
N VAL A 58 8.15 5.96 11.72
CA VAL A 58 9.21 5.43 10.85
C VAL A 58 8.65 4.42 9.85
N ALA A 59 7.79 3.50 10.31
CA ALA A 59 7.22 2.49 9.42
C ALA A 59 6.32 3.09 8.33
N LEU A 60 5.52 4.12 8.67
CA LEU A 60 4.71 4.83 7.68
C LEU A 60 5.59 5.51 6.61
N LEU A 61 6.67 6.17 7.03
CA LEU A 61 7.60 6.83 6.13
C LEU A 61 8.37 5.83 5.25
N MET A 62 8.71 4.66 5.79
CA MET A 62 9.32 3.59 4.99
C MET A 62 8.36 3.02 3.95
N MET A 63 7.10 2.79 4.30
CA MET A 63 6.09 2.35 3.33
C MET A 63 5.87 3.39 2.24
N ALA A 64 5.83 4.67 2.59
CA ALA A 64 5.76 5.76 1.62
C ALA A 64 7.00 5.81 0.70
N GLY A 65 8.21 5.59 1.25
CA GLY A 65 9.45 5.50 0.49
C GLY A 65 9.43 4.34 -0.51
N VAL A 66 9.02 3.14 -0.08
CA VAL A 66 8.84 2.00 -0.99
C VAL A 66 7.77 2.31 -2.04
N PHE A 67 6.65 2.91 -1.67
CA PHE A 67 5.56 3.22 -2.59
C PHE A 67 6.00 4.18 -3.71
N CYS A 68 6.55 5.33 -3.35
CA CYS A 68 7.06 6.30 -4.33
C CYS A 68 8.24 5.73 -5.14
N GLY A 69 9.15 5.04 -4.46
CA GLY A 69 10.31 4.41 -5.08
C GLY A 69 9.92 3.35 -6.10
N ALA A 70 8.98 2.46 -5.77
CA ALA A 70 8.50 1.40 -6.66
C ALA A 70 7.74 1.95 -7.87
N ASN A 71 6.95 3.00 -7.68
CA ASN A 71 6.23 3.64 -8.78
C ASN A 71 7.21 4.25 -9.80
N PHE A 72 8.27 4.93 -9.36
CA PHE A 72 9.34 5.37 -10.26
C PHE A 72 10.17 4.20 -10.82
N GLY A 73 10.55 3.23 -9.98
CA GLY A 73 11.32 2.05 -10.38
C GLY A 73 10.66 1.28 -11.53
N GLY A 74 9.33 1.16 -11.50
CA GLY A 74 8.54 0.53 -12.57
C GLY A 74 8.76 1.12 -13.95
N ALA A 75 9.11 2.40 -14.04
CA ALA A 75 9.41 3.07 -15.30
C ALA A 75 10.75 2.65 -15.90
N ILE A 76 11.72 2.22 -15.08
CA ILE A 76 13.04 1.81 -15.55
C ILE A 76 12.91 0.59 -16.47
N SER A 77 12.20 -0.45 -16.02
CA SER A 77 11.93 -1.64 -16.83
C SER A 77 10.96 -1.36 -17.99
N ALA A 78 9.97 -0.50 -17.78
CA ALA A 78 9.07 -0.05 -18.85
C ALA A 78 9.83 0.60 -20.02
N ILE A 79 10.77 1.50 -19.73
CA ILE A 79 11.54 2.25 -20.71
C ILE A 79 12.60 1.37 -21.38
N LEU A 80 13.31 0.54 -20.62
CA LEU A 80 14.48 -0.18 -21.14
C LEU A 80 14.13 -1.49 -21.85
N ILE A 81 13.12 -2.22 -21.37
CA ILE A 81 12.86 -3.60 -21.79
C ILE A 81 11.38 -3.87 -22.15
N ASN A 82 10.60 -2.82 -22.38
CA ASN A 82 9.20 -2.90 -22.81
C ASN A 82 8.28 -3.72 -21.88
N THR A 83 8.71 -3.91 -20.62
CA THR A 83 8.00 -4.73 -19.65
C THR A 83 7.89 -3.92 -18.37
N PRO A 84 6.75 -3.29 -18.10
CA PRO A 84 6.61 -2.39 -16.96
C PRO A 84 6.72 -3.18 -15.65
N GLY A 85 7.45 -2.64 -14.67
CA GLY A 85 7.55 -3.27 -13.35
C GLY A 85 6.32 -3.05 -12.48
N THR A 86 5.59 -1.97 -12.73
CA THR A 86 4.31 -1.68 -12.08
C THR A 86 3.21 -1.45 -13.13
N PRO A 87 1.94 -1.77 -12.84
CA PRO A 87 0.84 -1.49 -13.76
C PRO A 87 0.77 -0.01 -14.18
N SER A 88 1.09 0.91 -13.28
CA SER A 88 1.13 2.36 -13.53
C SER A 88 2.12 2.77 -14.62
N ALA A 89 3.25 2.06 -14.75
CA ALA A 89 4.26 2.33 -15.77
C ALA A 89 3.87 1.85 -17.19
N SER A 90 2.73 1.15 -17.34
CA SER A 90 2.27 0.62 -18.64
C SER A 90 2.01 1.71 -19.68
N ALA A 91 1.53 2.88 -19.27
CA ALA A 91 1.36 4.02 -20.17
C ALA A 91 2.72 4.56 -20.65
N THR A 92 3.72 4.57 -19.77
CA THR A 92 5.09 5.02 -20.06
C THR A 92 5.79 4.15 -21.10
N VAL A 93 5.48 2.86 -21.16
CA VAL A 93 6.00 1.92 -22.17
C VAL A 93 5.77 2.44 -23.59
N LEU A 94 4.60 3.05 -23.85
CA LEU A 94 4.15 3.46 -25.19
C LEU A 94 5.15 4.37 -25.90
N ASP A 95 5.75 5.31 -25.17
CA ASP A 95 6.73 6.25 -25.70
C ASP A 95 8.15 5.99 -25.17
N GLY A 96 8.28 5.60 -23.90
CA GLY A 96 9.56 5.34 -23.25
C GLY A 96 10.37 4.26 -23.97
N TYR A 97 9.75 3.13 -24.29
CA TYR A 97 10.43 2.06 -25.02
C TYR A 97 10.76 2.46 -26.47
N GLN A 98 9.90 3.23 -27.12
CA GLN A 98 10.20 3.74 -28.47
C GLN A 98 11.39 4.69 -28.47
N MET A 99 11.58 5.49 -27.41
CA MET A 99 12.78 6.31 -27.24
C MET A 99 14.03 5.44 -27.06
N THR A 100 13.95 4.36 -26.29
CA THR A 100 15.04 3.38 -26.16
C THR A 100 15.41 2.76 -27.50
N ARG A 101 14.42 2.35 -28.31
CA ARG A 101 14.66 1.84 -29.68
C ARG A 101 15.32 2.86 -30.61
N GLN A 102 15.23 4.15 -30.30
CA GLN A 102 15.89 5.25 -31.02
C GLN A 102 17.27 5.60 -30.45
N GLY A 103 17.80 4.84 -29.48
CA GLY A 103 19.05 5.14 -28.79
C GLY A 103 18.95 6.24 -27.73
N LYS A 104 17.73 6.68 -27.38
CA LYS A 104 17.47 7.80 -26.46
C LYS A 104 17.05 7.33 -25.05
N ALA A 105 17.41 6.12 -24.62
CA ALA A 105 16.99 5.62 -23.31
C ALA A 105 17.42 6.51 -22.13
N GLY A 106 18.65 7.03 -22.14
CA GLY A 106 19.13 7.95 -21.09
C GLY A 106 18.19 9.15 -20.92
N LYS A 107 17.76 9.74 -22.02
CA LYS A 107 16.83 10.87 -22.05
C LYS A 107 15.43 10.50 -21.56
N ALA A 108 14.92 9.34 -21.92
CA ALA A 108 13.64 8.84 -21.44
C ALA A 108 13.67 8.60 -19.92
N LEU A 109 14.73 7.98 -19.41
CA LEU A 109 14.93 7.75 -17.98
C LEU A 109 15.03 9.05 -17.18
N GLY A 110 15.80 10.02 -17.67
CA GLY A 110 15.90 11.30 -16.97
C GLY A 110 14.62 12.12 -17.03
N MET A 111 13.86 12.05 -18.13
CA MET A 111 12.53 12.66 -18.18
C MET A 111 11.56 11.98 -17.20
N SER A 112 11.55 10.65 -17.13
CA SER A 112 10.75 9.90 -16.14
C SER A 112 11.15 10.29 -14.71
N MET A 113 12.45 10.41 -14.41
CA MET A 113 12.94 10.84 -13.10
C MET A 113 12.45 12.25 -12.73
N VAL A 114 12.62 13.23 -13.64
CA VAL A 114 12.21 14.62 -13.37
C VAL A 114 10.68 14.71 -13.24
N ALA A 115 9.92 14.05 -14.12
CA ALA A 115 8.47 14.01 -14.03
C ALA A 115 7.98 13.38 -12.72
N SER A 116 8.57 12.25 -12.34
CA SER A 116 8.31 11.56 -11.08
C SER A 116 8.59 12.45 -9.87
N PHE A 117 9.70 13.18 -9.88
CA PHE A 117 10.06 14.11 -8.82
C PHE A 117 9.06 15.27 -8.70
N VAL A 118 8.65 15.87 -9.82
CA VAL A 118 7.64 16.94 -9.84
C VAL A 118 6.30 16.43 -9.31
N GLY A 119 5.86 15.26 -9.79
CA GLY A 119 4.63 14.61 -9.33
C GLY A 119 4.66 14.30 -7.83
N GLY A 120 5.77 13.76 -7.33
CA GLY A 120 5.95 13.42 -5.91
C GLY A 120 5.99 14.64 -4.98
N ILE A 121 6.62 15.74 -5.39
CA ILE A 121 6.56 17.00 -4.64
C ILE A 121 5.13 17.54 -4.63
N PHE A 122 4.49 17.60 -5.80
CA PHE A 122 3.12 18.10 -5.90
C PHE A 122 2.17 17.27 -5.05
N SER A 123 2.30 15.95 -5.05
CA SER A 123 1.45 15.08 -4.24
C SER A 123 1.71 15.19 -2.76
N SER A 124 2.95 15.38 -2.33
CA SER A 124 3.28 15.64 -0.93
C SER A 124 2.63 16.93 -0.44
N ILE A 125 2.65 18.00 -1.27
CA ILE A 125 1.99 19.26 -0.96
C ILE A 125 0.47 19.08 -0.89
N CYS A 126 -0.13 18.42 -1.88
CA CYS A 126 -1.56 18.14 -1.89
C CYS A 126 -1.99 17.29 -0.70
N LEU A 127 -1.25 16.24 -0.35
CA LEU A 127 -1.49 15.42 0.82
C LEU A 127 -1.48 16.27 2.10
N LEU A 128 -0.45 17.10 2.26
CA LEU A 128 -0.31 18.00 3.42
C LEU A 128 -1.50 18.97 3.55
N LEU A 129 -2.02 19.48 2.45
CA LEU A 129 -3.12 20.46 2.45
C LEU A 129 -4.51 19.82 2.53
N ILE A 130 -4.73 18.73 1.80
CA ILE A 130 -6.06 18.11 1.64
C ILE A 130 -6.37 17.20 2.82
N ALA A 131 -5.41 16.41 3.31
CA ALA A 131 -5.69 15.42 4.36
C ALA A 131 -6.25 16.03 5.66
N PRO A 132 -5.70 17.15 6.20
CA PRO A 132 -6.25 17.74 7.42
C PRO A 132 -7.68 18.26 7.25
N GLU A 133 -8.02 18.82 6.08
CA GLU A 133 -9.38 19.32 5.82
C GLU A 133 -10.36 18.16 5.62
N LEU A 134 -9.95 17.12 4.91
CA LEU A 134 -10.76 15.92 4.74
C LEU A 134 -10.95 15.18 6.07
N ALA A 135 -9.95 15.14 6.95
CA ALA A 135 -10.06 14.55 8.28
C ALA A 135 -11.11 15.27 9.15
N LYS A 136 -11.23 16.61 9.07
CA LYS A 136 -12.29 17.34 9.79
C LYS A 136 -13.68 16.96 9.28
N PHE A 137 -13.82 16.79 7.97
CA PHE A 137 -15.06 16.36 7.35
C PHE A 137 -15.41 14.91 7.73
N ALA A 138 -14.41 14.02 7.74
CA ALA A 138 -14.55 12.63 8.16
C ALA A 138 -15.06 12.49 9.60
N LEU A 139 -14.66 13.39 10.50
CA LEU A 139 -15.16 13.41 11.89
C LEU A 139 -16.66 13.72 12.00
N GLN A 140 -17.27 14.29 10.96
CA GLN A 140 -18.70 14.60 10.91
C GLN A 140 -19.52 13.47 10.27
N PHE A 141 -18.88 12.45 9.68
CA PHE A 141 -19.57 11.39 8.96
C PHE A 141 -20.47 10.59 9.88
N GLN A 142 -21.70 10.39 9.43
CA GLN A 142 -22.66 9.50 10.03
C GLN A 142 -22.79 8.21 9.22
N ALA A 143 -23.60 7.27 9.73
CA ALA A 143 -23.80 5.96 9.08
C ALA A 143 -24.22 6.08 7.60
N ALA A 144 -25.04 7.08 7.25
CA ALA A 144 -25.46 7.34 5.86
C ALA A 144 -24.30 7.78 4.95
N ASP A 145 -23.34 8.54 5.48
CA ASP A 145 -22.17 9.03 4.74
C ASP A 145 -21.19 7.89 4.47
N TYR A 146 -20.93 7.04 5.49
CA TYR A 146 -20.13 5.83 5.31
C TYR A 146 -20.78 4.84 4.33
N PHE A 147 -22.11 4.69 4.38
CA PHE A 147 -22.85 3.89 3.41
C PHE A 147 -22.68 4.43 1.98
N SER A 148 -22.87 5.74 1.80
CA SER A 148 -22.72 6.39 0.49
C SER A 148 -21.29 6.29 -0.04
N LEU A 149 -20.29 6.48 0.83
CA LEU A 149 -18.88 6.33 0.51
C LEU A 149 -18.55 4.89 0.10
N SER A 150 -19.12 3.90 0.79
CA SER A 150 -18.93 2.48 0.47
C SER A 150 -19.52 2.14 -0.91
N ILE A 151 -20.74 2.61 -1.21
CA ILE A 151 -21.37 2.44 -2.54
C ILE A 151 -20.57 3.16 -3.62
N PHE A 152 -20.05 4.35 -3.33
CA PHE A 152 -19.20 5.10 -4.25
C PHE A 152 -17.90 4.33 -4.56
N GLY A 153 -17.21 3.83 -3.54
CA GLY A 153 -15.99 3.03 -3.71
C GLY A 153 -16.24 1.74 -4.49
N LEU A 154 -17.33 1.02 -4.19
CA LEU A 154 -17.75 -0.17 -4.94
C LEU A 154 -18.09 0.16 -6.41
N SER A 155 -18.70 1.32 -6.67
CA SER A 155 -19.01 1.77 -8.03
C SER A 155 -17.74 2.09 -8.82
N ILE A 156 -16.76 2.76 -8.20
CA ILE A 156 -15.46 3.03 -8.83
C ILE A 156 -14.74 1.71 -9.13
N MET A 157 -14.67 0.80 -8.16
CA MET A 157 -14.07 -0.53 -8.34
C MET A 157 -14.70 -1.29 -9.53
N ALA A 158 -16.03 -1.27 -9.63
CA ALA A 158 -16.73 -1.88 -10.76
C ALA A 158 -16.39 -1.19 -12.09
N SER A 159 -16.29 0.15 -12.10
CA SER A 159 -15.92 0.92 -13.31
C SER A 159 -14.46 0.72 -13.73
N ALA A 160 -13.56 0.51 -12.77
CA ALA A 160 -12.13 0.30 -12.98
C ALA A 160 -11.79 -1.10 -13.52
N SER A 161 -12.72 -2.06 -13.43
CA SER A 161 -12.54 -3.47 -13.83
C SER A 161 -12.44 -3.72 -15.35
N GLY A 162 -12.25 -2.65 -16.14
CA GLY A 162 -11.88 -2.71 -17.55
C GLY A 162 -12.84 -3.53 -18.42
N ARG A 163 -12.31 -4.50 -19.16
CA ARG A 163 -13.06 -5.29 -20.16
C ARG A 163 -14.08 -6.27 -19.57
N SER A 164 -14.02 -6.57 -18.27
CA SER A 164 -14.93 -7.53 -17.65
C SER A 164 -15.39 -7.06 -16.27
N ILE A 165 -16.28 -6.06 -16.29
CA ILE A 165 -16.97 -5.53 -15.11
C ILE A 165 -17.55 -6.66 -14.25
N LEU A 166 -18.11 -7.70 -14.89
CA LEU A 166 -18.69 -8.84 -14.19
C LEU A 166 -17.66 -9.61 -13.34
N LYS A 167 -16.44 -9.85 -13.85
CA LYS A 167 -15.39 -10.53 -13.09
C LYS A 167 -14.94 -9.68 -11.90
N GLY A 168 -14.78 -8.38 -12.10
CA GLY A 168 -14.48 -7.42 -11.04
C GLY A 168 -15.55 -7.43 -9.95
N LEU A 169 -16.82 -7.37 -10.34
CA LEU A 169 -17.94 -7.40 -9.41
C LEU A 169 -17.99 -8.72 -8.64
N ILE A 170 -17.82 -9.88 -9.30
CA ILE A 170 -17.75 -11.19 -8.63
C ILE A 170 -16.61 -11.21 -7.60
N SER A 171 -15.43 -10.70 -7.97
CA SER A 171 -14.28 -10.64 -7.04
C SER A 171 -14.55 -9.74 -5.83
N GLY A 172 -15.21 -8.59 -6.03
CA GLY A 172 -15.65 -7.70 -4.97
C GLY A 172 -16.69 -8.35 -4.05
N TRP A 173 -17.67 -9.06 -4.60
CA TRP A 173 -18.65 -9.82 -3.82
C TRP A 173 -18.01 -10.94 -3.00
N MET A 174 -17.04 -11.67 -3.57
CA MET A 174 -16.29 -12.68 -2.83
C MET A 174 -15.49 -12.05 -1.67
N GLY A 175 -14.84 -10.91 -1.92
CA GLY A 175 -14.13 -10.16 -0.87
C GLY A 175 -15.05 -9.67 0.25
N LEU A 176 -16.22 -9.12 -0.11
CA LEU A 176 -17.24 -8.71 0.85
C LEU A 176 -17.74 -9.90 1.67
N LEU A 177 -18.01 -11.05 1.03
CA LEU A 177 -18.44 -12.26 1.71
C LEU A 177 -17.39 -12.72 2.73
N PHE A 178 -16.11 -12.78 2.35
CA PHE A 178 -15.03 -13.13 3.27
C PHE A 178 -14.88 -12.12 4.42
N SER A 179 -15.14 -10.83 4.18
CA SER A 179 -15.11 -9.81 5.24
C SER A 179 -16.21 -9.97 6.29
N THR A 180 -17.29 -10.70 5.97
CA THR A 180 -18.40 -10.95 6.92
C THR A 180 -18.15 -12.12 7.85
N VAL A 181 -17.06 -12.88 7.68
CA VAL A 181 -16.71 -14.00 8.56
C VAL A 181 -16.18 -13.47 9.89
N GLY A 182 -16.78 -13.92 11.00
CA GLY A 182 -16.38 -13.57 12.37
C GLY A 182 -17.51 -12.96 13.20
N ILE A 183 -17.16 -12.40 14.35
CA ILE A 183 -18.09 -11.71 15.24
C ILE A 183 -18.38 -10.31 14.67
N ASP A 184 -19.65 -10.02 14.41
CA ASP A 184 -20.08 -8.70 13.95
C ASP A 184 -19.83 -7.65 15.06
N SER A 185 -19.07 -6.61 14.72
CA SER A 185 -18.67 -5.56 15.68
C SER A 185 -19.81 -4.64 16.16
N ILE A 186 -20.96 -4.65 15.48
CA ILE A 186 -22.13 -3.81 15.78
C ILE A 186 -23.11 -4.58 16.66
N VAL A 187 -23.50 -5.79 16.24
CA VAL A 187 -24.54 -6.61 16.91
C VAL A 187 -23.98 -7.75 17.76
N GLY A 188 -22.68 -8.06 17.66
CA GLY A 188 -22.03 -9.10 18.47
C GLY A 188 -22.40 -10.53 18.09
N VAL A 189 -23.04 -10.74 16.94
CA VAL A 189 -23.44 -12.06 16.46
C VAL A 189 -22.32 -12.71 15.64
N GLU A 190 -22.12 -14.01 15.83
CA GLU A 190 -21.20 -14.80 14.99
C GLU A 190 -21.79 -15.02 13.60
N ARG A 191 -20.99 -14.74 12.56
CA ARG A 191 -21.32 -15.00 11.16
C ARG A 191 -20.27 -15.91 10.55
N PHE A 192 -20.71 -17.03 9.97
CA PHE A 192 -19.84 -17.97 9.24
C PHE A 192 -18.62 -18.47 10.04
N THR A 193 -18.72 -18.55 11.38
CA THR A 193 -17.66 -19.09 12.26
C THR A 193 -17.65 -20.62 12.28
N PHE A 194 -18.77 -21.26 11.92
CA PHE A 194 -18.94 -22.72 11.86
C PHE A 194 -18.51 -23.46 13.16
N GLY A 195 -18.54 -22.78 14.31
CA GLY A 195 -18.10 -23.32 15.60
C GLY A 195 -16.58 -23.39 15.79
N ILE A 196 -15.80 -22.81 14.87
CA ILE A 196 -14.34 -22.69 14.97
C ILE A 196 -14.00 -21.37 15.68
N VAL A 197 -13.34 -21.46 16.83
CA VAL A 197 -13.05 -20.31 17.70
C VAL A 197 -12.14 -19.29 17.00
N GLU A 198 -11.17 -19.76 16.21
CA GLU A 198 -10.23 -18.93 15.45
C GLU A 198 -10.93 -18.10 14.37
N LEU A 199 -12.06 -18.57 13.84
CA LEU A 199 -12.86 -17.80 12.90
C LEU A 199 -13.67 -16.69 13.59
N GLY A 200 -13.78 -16.70 14.92
CA GLY A 200 -14.44 -15.64 15.68
C GLY A 200 -13.81 -14.26 15.48
N SER A 201 -12.49 -14.19 15.28
CA SER A 201 -11.78 -12.94 14.94
C SER A 201 -11.85 -12.56 13.45
N GLY A 202 -12.51 -13.38 12.62
CA GLY A 202 -12.48 -13.27 11.17
C GLY A 202 -11.10 -13.52 10.58
N PHE A 203 -10.95 -13.23 9.29
CA PHE A 203 -9.64 -13.33 8.64
C PHE A 203 -8.79 -12.11 8.96
N ASN A 204 -7.55 -12.34 9.38
CA ASN A 204 -6.60 -11.25 9.53
C ASN A 204 -6.29 -10.67 8.14
N LEU A 205 -6.57 -9.37 7.98
CA LEU A 205 -6.45 -8.65 6.71
C LEU A 205 -5.06 -8.84 6.10
N LEU A 206 -4.01 -8.85 6.90
CA LEU A 206 -2.66 -8.86 6.38
C LEU A 206 -2.27 -10.21 5.74
N PRO A 207 -2.40 -11.39 6.41
CA PRO A 207 -2.24 -12.68 5.75
C PRO A 207 -3.09 -12.85 4.49
N VAL A 208 -4.34 -12.33 4.47
CA VAL A 208 -5.19 -12.37 3.29
C VAL A 208 -4.59 -11.58 2.14
N LEU A 209 -4.16 -10.34 2.38
CA LEU A 209 -3.52 -9.51 1.35
C LEU A 209 -2.23 -10.16 0.86
N ILE A 210 -1.38 -10.68 1.77
CA ILE A 210 -0.15 -11.39 1.39
C ILE A 210 -0.47 -12.60 0.51
N GLY A 211 -1.44 -13.43 0.89
CA GLY A 211 -1.83 -14.61 0.11
C GLY A 211 -2.40 -14.25 -1.26
N VAL A 212 -3.35 -13.30 -1.32
CA VAL A 212 -3.99 -12.89 -2.57
C VAL A 212 -2.99 -12.27 -3.53
N PHE A 213 -2.11 -11.37 -3.06
CA PHE A 213 -1.10 -10.74 -3.92
C PHE A 213 0.03 -11.69 -4.29
N ALA A 214 0.58 -12.47 -3.35
CA ALA A 214 1.68 -13.38 -3.66
C ALA A 214 1.25 -14.50 -4.62
N VAL A 215 0.07 -15.11 -4.39
CA VAL A 215 -0.47 -16.14 -5.29
C VAL A 215 -0.87 -15.55 -6.63
N GLY A 216 -1.55 -14.39 -6.64
CA GLY A 216 -1.91 -13.70 -7.88
C GLY A 216 -0.69 -13.39 -8.74
N GLN A 217 0.36 -12.84 -8.12
CA GLN A 217 1.61 -12.52 -8.78
C GLN A 217 2.32 -13.77 -9.31
N PHE A 218 2.39 -14.84 -8.51
CA PHE A 218 2.98 -16.11 -8.94
C PHE A 218 2.27 -16.69 -10.17
N LEU A 219 0.93 -16.65 -10.18
CA LEU A 219 0.15 -17.13 -11.32
C LEU A 219 0.40 -16.28 -12.58
N GLU A 220 0.42 -14.95 -12.43
CA GLU A 220 0.69 -14.03 -13.55
C GLU A 220 2.10 -14.23 -14.13
N GLU A 221 3.12 -14.37 -13.27
CA GLU A 221 4.49 -14.67 -13.70
C GLU A 221 4.65 -16.06 -14.31
N SER A 222 3.86 -17.04 -13.84
CA SER A 222 3.87 -18.38 -14.43
C SER A 222 3.26 -18.42 -15.83
N GLU A 223 2.30 -17.54 -16.12
CA GLU A 223 1.66 -17.40 -17.42
C GLU A 223 2.46 -16.51 -18.38
N ALA A 224 3.21 -15.54 -17.84
CA ALA A 224 4.10 -14.69 -18.60
C ALA A 224 5.11 -15.53 -19.39
N ARG A 225 4.88 -15.66 -20.70
CA ARG A 225 5.80 -16.35 -21.61
C ARG A 225 7.20 -15.75 -21.43
N LYS A 226 8.19 -16.62 -21.18
CA LYS A 226 9.62 -16.29 -21.25
C LYS A 226 9.98 -15.86 -22.68
N GLY A 227 9.65 -14.62 -23.03
CA GLY A 227 10.20 -13.97 -24.22
C GLY A 227 11.67 -13.70 -23.96
N GLU A 228 12.51 -13.92 -24.96
CA GLU A 228 13.88 -13.41 -24.94
C GLU A 228 13.79 -11.89 -24.84
N TYR A 229 14.30 -11.32 -23.74
CA TYR A 229 14.40 -9.87 -23.62
C TYR A 229 15.37 -9.37 -24.69
N GLU A 230 14.91 -8.52 -25.59
CA GLU A 230 15.79 -7.85 -26.53
C GLU A 230 16.56 -6.77 -25.77
N ILE A 231 17.73 -7.15 -25.23
CA ILE A 231 18.61 -6.22 -24.52
C ILE A 231 19.31 -5.34 -25.55
N ILE A 232 18.76 -4.16 -25.79
CA ILE A 232 19.40 -3.13 -26.61
C ILE A 232 20.56 -2.53 -25.80
N LYS A 233 21.79 -2.94 -26.11
CA LYS A 233 22.99 -2.32 -25.53
C LYS A 233 23.13 -0.89 -26.07
N GLN A 234 22.87 0.10 -25.22
CA GLN A 234 23.16 1.50 -25.52
C GLN A 234 23.93 2.18 -24.39
N GLU A 235 24.77 3.14 -24.74
CA GLU A 235 25.32 4.05 -23.74
C GLU A 235 24.21 4.97 -23.21
N LEU A 236 24.19 5.18 -21.89
CA LEU A 236 23.25 6.09 -21.25
C LEU A 236 23.80 7.52 -21.31
N THR A 237 23.70 8.14 -22.48
CA THR A 237 24.10 9.53 -22.70
C THR A 237 22.91 10.49 -22.57
N GLY A 238 23.16 11.74 -22.17
CA GLY A 238 22.14 12.80 -22.17
C GLY A 238 20.98 12.53 -21.20
N ILE A 239 21.29 11.98 -20.03
CA ILE A 239 20.29 11.62 -19.01
C ILE A 239 19.49 12.86 -18.59
N TRP A 240 20.17 13.95 -18.26
CA TRP A 240 19.52 15.18 -17.81
C TRP A 240 18.78 15.86 -18.97
N PRO A 241 17.44 16.04 -18.88
CA PRO A 241 16.69 16.79 -19.88
C PRO A 241 17.19 18.22 -19.95
N THR A 242 17.24 18.79 -21.16
CA THR A 242 17.62 20.19 -21.31
C THR A 242 16.49 21.12 -20.82
N TRP A 243 16.83 22.36 -20.45
CA TRP A 243 15.82 23.36 -20.07
C TRP A 243 14.76 23.59 -21.16
N ALA A 244 15.15 23.48 -22.44
CA ALA A 244 14.22 23.60 -23.55
C ALA A 244 13.22 22.44 -23.59
N GLU A 245 13.68 21.21 -23.31
CA GLU A 245 12.82 20.02 -23.23
C GLU A 245 11.89 20.07 -22.03
N LEU A 246 12.38 20.52 -20.88
CA LEU A 246 11.55 20.69 -19.70
C LEU A 246 10.45 21.74 -19.96
N ARG A 247 10.81 22.83 -20.64
CA ARG A 247 9.85 23.85 -21.09
C ARG A 247 8.91 23.32 -22.16
N SER A 248 9.27 22.34 -22.99
CA SER A 248 8.32 21.77 -23.95
C SER A 248 7.27 20.88 -23.29
N VAL A 249 7.63 20.15 -22.23
CA VAL A 249 6.73 19.21 -21.54
C VAL A 249 5.95 19.81 -20.37
N TRP A 250 6.07 21.12 -20.09
CA TRP A 250 5.46 21.72 -18.91
C TRP A 250 3.94 21.49 -18.81
N VAL A 251 3.22 21.52 -19.94
CA VAL A 251 1.78 21.22 -19.98
C VAL A 251 1.52 19.77 -19.58
N ALA A 252 2.33 18.82 -20.08
CA ALA A 252 2.24 17.42 -19.74
C ALA A 252 2.47 17.17 -18.23
N LEU A 253 3.43 17.89 -17.61
CA LEU A 253 3.65 17.84 -16.17
C LEU A 253 2.46 18.36 -15.38
N VAL A 254 1.90 19.53 -15.76
CA VAL A 254 0.72 20.09 -15.08
C VAL A 254 -0.49 19.16 -15.21
N VAL A 255 -0.74 18.61 -16.40
CA VAL A 255 -1.79 17.61 -16.63
C VAL A 255 -1.56 16.39 -15.75
N GLY A 256 -0.33 15.87 -15.71
CA GLY A 256 0.03 14.73 -14.88
C GLY A 256 -0.24 14.97 -13.40
N CYS A 257 0.21 16.10 -12.86
CA CYS A 257 -0.05 16.51 -11.47
C CYS A 257 -1.55 16.55 -11.14
N ILE A 258 -2.35 17.23 -11.96
CA ILE A 258 -3.78 17.40 -11.71
C ILE A 258 -4.51 16.06 -11.83
N VAL A 259 -4.29 15.32 -12.91
CA VAL A 259 -4.93 14.03 -13.14
C VAL A 259 -4.54 13.03 -12.03
N GLY A 260 -3.26 12.97 -11.68
CA GLY A 260 -2.77 12.08 -10.62
C GLY A 260 -3.43 12.36 -9.27
N ILE A 261 -3.57 13.62 -8.87
CA ILE A 261 -4.24 13.96 -7.61
C ILE A 261 -5.74 13.70 -7.65
N VAL A 262 -6.42 14.11 -8.73
CA VAL A 262 -7.87 13.90 -8.85
C VAL A 262 -8.20 12.42 -8.82
N ILE A 263 -7.47 11.59 -9.57
CA ILE A 263 -7.68 10.15 -9.60
C ILE A 263 -7.23 9.49 -8.29
N GLY A 264 -6.12 9.92 -7.68
CA GLY A 264 -5.64 9.31 -6.44
C GLY A 264 -6.56 9.53 -5.25
N VAL A 265 -7.23 10.69 -5.18
CA VAL A 265 -8.23 10.92 -4.12
C VAL A 265 -9.48 10.05 -4.31
N MET A 266 -9.72 9.52 -5.51
CA MET A 266 -10.85 8.63 -5.79
C MET A 266 -10.55 7.20 -5.29
N PRO A 267 -11.35 6.66 -4.35
CA PRO A 267 -11.13 5.32 -3.81
C PRO A 267 -11.17 4.23 -4.88
N GLY A 268 -10.14 3.39 -4.92
CA GLY A 268 -10.08 2.22 -5.79
C GLY A 268 -9.87 2.51 -7.28
N ALA A 269 -9.58 3.75 -7.68
CA ALA A 269 -9.29 4.09 -9.07
C ALA A 269 -7.85 3.68 -9.47
N GLY A 270 -6.89 3.94 -8.58
CA GLY A 270 -5.49 3.51 -8.70
C GLY A 270 -4.64 4.23 -9.76
N GLY A 271 -3.32 4.09 -9.61
CA GLY A 271 -2.33 4.79 -10.44
C GLY A 271 -2.35 4.43 -11.93
N ALA A 272 -2.71 3.21 -12.31
CA ALA A 272 -2.76 2.81 -13.72
C ALA A 272 -3.77 3.63 -14.54
N ILE A 273 -4.98 3.85 -13.99
CA ILE A 273 -6.00 4.68 -14.65
C ILE A 273 -5.51 6.12 -14.75
N ALA A 274 -4.90 6.67 -13.70
CA ALA A 274 -4.35 8.01 -13.70
C ALA A 274 -3.28 8.20 -14.81
N CYS A 275 -2.39 7.24 -14.97
CA CYS A 275 -1.31 7.31 -15.96
C CYS A 275 -1.84 7.28 -17.40
N PHE A 276 -2.78 6.38 -17.72
CA PHE A 276 -3.39 6.34 -19.05
C PHE A 276 -4.26 7.58 -19.33
N MET A 277 -4.98 8.07 -18.32
CA MET A 277 -5.76 9.31 -18.44
C MET A 277 -4.84 10.51 -18.70
N ALA A 278 -3.76 10.65 -17.93
CA ALA A 278 -2.77 11.71 -18.10
C ALA A 278 -2.09 11.65 -19.47
N TYR A 279 -1.75 10.45 -19.95
CA TYR A 279 -1.23 10.24 -21.30
C TYR A 279 -2.20 10.74 -22.37
N ASN A 280 -3.48 10.36 -22.27
CA ASN A 280 -4.51 10.76 -23.22
C ASN A 280 -4.78 12.26 -23.20
N GLU A 281 -4.86 12.87 -22.02
CA GLU A 281 -5.06 14.31 -21.89
C GLU A 281 -3.81 15.09 -22.36
N ALA A 282 -2.59 14.65 -22.01
CA ALA A 282 -1.39 15.27 -22.54
C ALA A 282 -1.37 15.22 -24.08
N ARG A 283 -1.72 14.08 -24.68
CA ARG A 283 -1.87 13.96 -26.14
C ARG A 283 -2.95 14.89 -26.70
N ARG A 284 -4.06 15.08 -25.99
CA ARG A 284 -5.15 15.96 -26.43
C ARG A 284 -4.73 17.42 -26.48
N TRP A 285 -3.94 17.85 -25.50
CA TRP A 285 -3.45 19.23 -25.36
C TRP A 285 -2.12 19.50 -26.09
N SER A 286 -1.42 18.44 -26.50
CA SER A 286 -0.16 18.54 -27.25
C SER A 286 -0.34 19.19 -28.61
N LYS A 287 0.69 19.95 -29.01
CA LYS A 287 0.87 20.43 -30.39
C LYS A 287 1.44 19.35 -31.32
N HIS A 288 2.03 18.29 -30.77
CA HIS A 288 2.74 17.22 -31.47
C HIS A 288 2.09 15.85 -31.26
N LYS A 289 0.77 15.77 -31.51
CA LYS A 289 -0.05 14.57 -31.25
C LYS A 289 0.40 13.33 -32.02
N GLU A 290 1.09 13.55 -33.14
CA GLU A 290 1.64 12.55 -34.05
C GLU A 290 2.87 11.82 -33.51
N GLN A 291 3.51 12.37 -32.47
CA GLN A 291 4.70 11.79 -31.84
C GLN A 291 4.38 10.80 -30.71
N PHE A 292 3.15 10.85 -30.17
CA PHE A 292 2.70 9.91 -29.12
C PHE A 292 2.65 8.49 -29.68
N GLY A 293 3.19 7.54 -28.91
CA GLY A 293 3.43 6.15 -29.33
C GLY A 293 4.61 5.98 -30.28
N LYS A 294 5.40 7.03 -30.53
CA LYS A 294 6.59 7.03 -31.39
C LYS A 294 7.83 7.60 -30.70
N GLY A 295 7.79 7.79 -29.39
CA GLY A 295 8.89 8.32 -28.58
C GLY A 295 8.74 9.79 -28.21
N SER A 296 7.52 10.23 -27.91
CA SER A 296 7.22 11.57 -27.39
C SER A 296 7.72 11.75 -25.95
N LEU A 297 8.44 12.85 -25.69
CA LEU A 297 8.81 13.24 -24.31
C LEU A 297 7.59 13.56 -23.45
N GLU A 298 6.54 14.15 -24.02
CA GLU A 298 5.29 14.42 -23.32
C GLU A 298 4.57 13.12 -22.94
N GLY A 299 4.67 12.10 -23.80
CA GLY A 299 4.14 10.76 -23.57
C GLY A 299 4.86 9.97 -22.49
N VAL A 300 6.05 10.42 -22.06
CA VAL A 300 6.74 9.93 -20.85
C VAL A 300 6.44 10.84 -19.66
N ALA A 301 6.55 12.15 -19.84
CA ALA A 301 6.43 13.12 -18.74
C ALA A 301 5.05 13.11 -18.08
N ALA A 302 3.95 13.07 -18.85
CA ALA A 302 2.60 13.08 -18.29
C ALA A 302 2.26 11.83 -17.44
N PRO A 303 2.41 10.59 -17.96
CA PRO A 303 2.09 9.41 -17.15
C PRO A 303 3.02 9.27 -15.95
N GLU A 304 4.31 9.58 -16.07
CA GLU A 304 5.25 9.48 -14.94
C GLU A 304 4.99 10.53 -13.85
N CYS A 305 4.61 11.74 -14.26
CA CYS A 305 4.18 12.77 -13.33
C CYS A 305 2.87 12.38 -12.64
N ALA A 306 1.89 11.84 -13.37
CA ALA A 306 0.64 11.33 -12.79
C ALA A 306 0.89 10.16 -11.83
N ASN A 307 1.75 9.21 -12.20
CA ASN A 307 2.09 8.04 -11.39
C ASN A 307 2.54 8.46 -9.98
N ASN A 308 3.53 9.35 -9.89
CA ASN A 308 4.00 9.84 -8.60
C ASN A 308 3.08 10.90 -7.97
N ALA A 309 2.29 11.63 -8.77
CA ALA A 309 1.26 12.51 -8.22
C ALA A 309 0.13 11.73 -7.51
N THR A 310 -0.15 10.50 -7.97
CA THR A 310 -1.18 9.64 -7.39
C THR A 310 -0.79 9.15 -6.00
N THR A 311 0.50 8.94 -5.71
CA THR A 311 0.97 8.39 -4.42
C THR A 311 0.43 9.15 -3.19
N GLY A 312 0.63 10.47 -3.15
CA GLY A 312 0.07 11.31 -2.08
C GLY A 312 -1.45 11.41 -2.16
N GLY A 313 -2.03 11.39 -3.37
CA GLY A 313 -3.48 11.37 -3.59
C GLY A 313 -4.15 10.15 -2.97
N ASP A 314 -3.62 8.95 -3.22
CA ASP A 314 -4.12 7.67 -2.68
C ASP A 314 -4.01 7.62 -1.15
N MET A 315 -2.97 8.28 -0.61
CA MET A 315 -2.77 8.38 0.83
C MET A 315 -3.75 9.32 1.54
N VAL A 316 -4.36 10.28 0.83
CA VAL A 316 -5.35 11.19 1.40
C VAL A 316 -6.55 10.42 1.98
N PRO A 317 -7.37 9.67 1.20
CA PRO A 317 -8.50 8.93 1.75
C PRO A 317 -8.05 7.79 2.67
N MET A 318 -6.88 7.20 2.43
CA MET A 318 -6.35 6.12 3.28
C MET A 318 -6.08 6.61 4.71
N LEU A 319 -5.38 7.74 4.87
CA LEU A 319 -5.02 8.27 6.19
C LEU A 319 -6.19 8.97 6.90
N THR A 320 -7.17 9.46 6.14
CA THR A 320 -8.27 10.28 6.69
C THR A 320 -9.57 9.51 6.91
N LEU A 321 -9.93 8.64 5.96
CA LEU A 321 -11.17 7.87 5.96
C LEU A 321 -10.94 6.39 6.24
N GLY A 322 -9.69 5.93 6.24
CA GLY A 322 -9.38 4.50 6.31
C GLY A 322 -9.81 3.75 5.05
N VAL A 323 -9.89 4.42 3.91
CA VAL A 323 -10.29 3.83 2.63
C VAL A 323 -9.13 3.95 1.63
N PRO A 324 -8.61 2.83 1.08
CA PRO A 324 -7.47 2.87 0.18
C PRO A 324 -7.83 3.51 -1.17
N GLY A 325 -6.91 4.32 -1.71
CA GLY A 325 -7.01 4.87 -3.07
C GLY A 325 -6.63 3.87 -4.16
N ASP A 326 -5.70 2.98 -3.82
CA ASP A 326 -5.15 1.97 -4.74
C ASP A 326 -4.78 0.67 -4.00
N VAL A 327 -4.24 -0.28 -4.77
CA VAL A 327 -3.81 -1.58 -4.26
C VAL A 327 -2.68 -1.45 -3.24
N VAL A 328 -1.74 -0.52 -3.46
CA VAL A 328 -0.58 -0.36 -2.57
C VAL A 328 -1.01 0.23 -1.22
N THR A 329 -1.86 1.25 -1.24
CA THR A 329 -2.42 1.86 -0.03
C THR A 329 -3.37 0.93 0.71
N ALA A 330 -4.00 -0.04 0.05
CA ALA A 330 -4.74 -1.11 0.74
C ALA A 330 -3.82 -2.00 1.59
N VAL A 331 -2.64 -2.36 1.05
CA VAL A 331 -1.61 -3.09 1.80
C VAL A 331 -1.04 -2.23 2.93
N MET A 332 -0.75 -0.95 2.68
CA MET A 332 -0.31 -0.02 3.72
C MET A 332 -1.33 0.11 4.84
N LEU A 333 -2.63 0.23 4.52
CA LEU A 333 -3.69 0.31 5.50
C LEU A 333 -3.74 -0.98 6.34
N GLY A 334 -3.65 -2.16 5.71
CA GLY A 334 -3.57 -3.44 6.44
C GLY A 334 -2.38 -3.52 7.39
N ALA A 335 -1.21 -3.03 6.96
CA ALA A 335 -0.01 -2.93 7.78
C ALA A 335 -0.22 -1.99 8.99
N LEU A 336 -0.84 -0.83 8.75
CA LEU A 336 -1.13 0.17 9.78
C LEU A 336 -2.16 -0.34 10.77
N MET A 337 -3.22 -1.00 10.33
CA MET A 337 -4.26 -1.56 11.20
C MET A 337 -3.69 -2.63 12.14
N HIS A 338 -2.80 -3.48 11.64
CA HIS A 338 -2.11 -4.45 12.50
C HIS A 338 -1.24 -3.77 13.56
N LYS A 339 -0.54 -2.70 13.20
CA LYS A 339 0.39 -1.99 14.09
C LYS A 339 -0.29 -0.99 15.03
N ALA A 340 -1.38 -0.38 14.62
CA ALA A 340 -2.08 0.68 15.33
C ALA A 340 -3.36 0.20 16.06
N GLY A 341 -3.86 -1.00 15.72
CA GLY A 341 -5.24 -1.41 16.01
C GLY A 341 -6.22 -0.85 14.98
N PRO A 342 -7.45 -1.38 14.89
CA PRO A 342 -8.47 -0.83 13.98
C PRO A 342 -8.76 0.63 14.34
N PRO A 343 -9.04 1.50 13.34
CA PRO A 343 -9.45 2.87 13.61
C PRO A 343 -10.72 2.86 14.48
N PRO A 344 -10.85 3.78 15.45
CA PRO A 344 -12.00 3.78 16.35
C PRO A 344 -13.29 4.04 15.56
N VAL A 345 -14.10 2.99 15.37
CA VAL A 345 -15.44 3.10 14.78
C VAL A 345 -16.34 3.78 15.82
N ARG A 346 -16.49 5.10 15.72
CA ARG A 346 -17.43 5.87 16.55
C ARG A 346 -18.86 5.63 16.04
N GLY A 347 -19.41 4.48 16.41
CA GLY A 347 -20.79 4.09 16.15
C GLY A 347 -21.30 3.00 17.10
N ALA A 348 -20.41 2.22 17.71
CA ALA A 348 -20.76 1.16 18.66
C ALA A 348 -20.88 1.64 20.12
N ALA A 349 -20.56 2.90 20.43
CA ALA A 349 -20.59 3.42 21.80
C ALA A 349 -22.02 3.68 22.35
N GLY A 350 -23.06 3.49 21.53
CA GLY A 350 -24.47 3.64 21.93
C GLY A 350 -25.22 2.32 22.14
N ALA A 351 -24.65 1.18 21.75
CA ALA A 351 -25.24 -0.13 22.01
C ALA A 351 -24.58 -0.69 23.27
N GLY A 352 -25.35 -0.80 24.35
CA GLY A 352 -24.88 -1.29 25.65
C GLY A 352 -24.26 -2.68 25.55
N VAL A 353 -22.95 -2.74 25.35
CA VAL A 353 -22.16 -3.93 25.59
C VAL A 353 -22.05 -4.06 27.10
N HIS A 354 -22.94 -4.86 27.69
CA HIS A 354 -22.73 -5.39 29.02
C HIS A 354 -21.42 -6.19 29.00
N ALA A 355 -20.36 -5.58 29.51
CA ALA A 355 -19.17 -6.31 29.93
C ALA A 355 -19.62 -7.43 30.89
N PRO A 356 -19.08 -8.66 30.78
CA PRO A 356 -19.37 -9.69 31.76
C PRO A 356 -18.90 -9.18 33.12
N ARG A 357 -19.86 -8.98 34.04
CA ARG A 357 -19.62 -8.66 35.44
C ARG A 357 -18.62 -9.69 35.97
N ARG A 358 -17.41 -9.24 36.31
CA ARG A 358 -16.57 -9.97 37.27
C ARG A 358 -17.41 -10.11 38.54
N LEU A 359 -17.75 -11.35 38.86
CA LEU A 359 -18.33 -11.70 40.15
C LEU A 359 -17.28 -11.37 41.22
N HIS A 360 -17.35 -10.16 41.78
CA HIS A 360 -16.81 -9.89 43.10
C HIS A 360 -17.74 -10.57 44.08
N HIS A 361 -17.28 -11.69 44.64
CA HIS A 361 -17.92 -12.32 45.77
C HIS A 361 -17.51 -11.52 47.01
N ASP A 362 -18.44 -10.71 47.52
CA ASP A 362 -18.35 -10.14 48.86
C ASP A 362 -18.28 -11.27 49.87
N ALA A 363 -17.21 -11.28 50.67
CA ALA A 363 -17.14 -12.05 51.91
C ALA A 363 -16.41 -11.18 52.93
N ASP A 364 -17.15 -10.25 53.52
CA ASP A 364 -16.79 -9.62 54.79
C ASP A 364 -17.81 -10.13 55.82
N HIS A 365 -17.46 -11.21 56.51
CA HIS A 365 -18.09 -11.62 57.75
C HIS A 365 -17.12 -12.44 58.60
N ASP A 366 -17.03 -12.02 59.86
CA ASP A 366 -16.51 -12.74 61.03
C ASP A 366 -15.00 -12.89 61.23
N ALA A 367 -14.44 -11.84 61.81
CA ALA A 367 -13.48 -12.00 62.89
C ALA A 367 -14.15 -12.61 64.12
N ARG A 368 -13.80 -13.86 64.48
CA ARG A 368 -13.56 -14.30 65.88
C ARG A 368 -13.12 -15.75 65.97
N ALA A 369 -12.03 -15.93 66.73
CA ALA A 369 -11.79 -17.03 67.66
C ALA A 369 -11.33 -18.40 67.11
N ARG A 370 -10.02 -18.63 67.38
CA ARG A 370 -9.46 -19.71 68.23
C ARG A 370 -8.84 -20.95 67.58
N HIS A 371 -7.56 -21.10 67.96
CA HIS A 371 -6.84 -22.30 68.39
C HIS A 371 -6.20 -23.24 67.34
N VAL A 372 -4.85 -23.21 67.36
CA VAL A 372 -3.91 -24.35 67.62
C VAL A 372 -3.91 -25.45 66.54
N VAL A 373 -2.82 -25.72 65.79
CA VAL A 373 -1.60 -26.46 66.18
C VAL A 373 -0.50 -26.29 65.11
N ASP A 374 0.75 -26.10 65.55
CA ASP A 374 2.04 -26.18 64.83
C ASP A 374 2.29 -27.53 64.10
N ILE A 375 3.21 -27.58 63.11
CA ILE A 375 4.38 -28.50 63.05
C ILE A 375 5.07 -28.54 61.64
N ARG A 376 6.33 -28.07 61.62
CA ARG A 376 7.59 -28.55 60.97
C ARG A 376 7.76 -28.81 59.45
N ILE A 377 8.61 -27.96 58.84
CA ILE A 377 9.93 -28.18 58.16
C ILE A 377 10.33 -29.61 57.66
N GLY A 378 10.40 -29.76 56.32
CA GLY A 378 11.42 -30.40 55.43
C GLY A 378 11.72 -31.93 55.49
N PRO A 379 12.54 -32.53 54.57
CA PRO A 379 12.97 -32.14 53.20
C PRO A 379 12.86 -33.29 52.14
N ASP A 380 13.29 -33.03 50.88
CA ASP A 380 13.38 -33.96 49.72
C ASP A 380 14.19 -35.26 49.93
N PRO A 381 13.99 -36.27 49.05
CA PRO A 381 15.14 -37.02 48.50
C PRO A 381 15.08 -37.32 46.98
N VAL A 382 16.04 -36.73 46.26
CA VAL A 382 17.05 -37.28 45.32
C VAL A 382 16.97 -38.78 44.86
N HIS A 383 16.71 -38.97 43.54
CA HIS A 383 17.39 -39.83 42.50
C HIS A 383 17.35 -41.39 42.52
N PRO A 384 17.84 -42.14 41.47
CA PRO A 384 18.12 -41.86 40.03
C PRO A 384 17.93 -43.05 39.00
N GLN A 385 18.37 -42.84 37.74
CA GLN A 385 18.89 -43.80 36.71
C GLN A 385 17.86 -44.66 35.91
N GLN A 386 17.99 -45.01 34.62
CA GLN A 386 19.00 -44.95 33.54
C GLN A 386 18.32 -45.46 32.22
N HIS A 387 18.39 -44.77 31.06
CA HIS A 387 19.33 -44.92 29.92
C HIS A 387 18.83 -45.83 28.74
N PRO A 388 19.50 -45.91 27.56
CA PRO A 388 18.95 -45.43 26.26
C PRO A 388 18.99 -46.47 25.10
N SER A 389 18.55 -46.07 23.89
CA SER A 389 18.99 -46.61 22.58
C SER A 389 18.55 -45.63 21.46
N GLU A 390 19.43 -44.95 20.71
CA GLU A 390 20.05 -45.42 19.44
C GLU A 390 18.99 -45.91 18.42
N THR A 391 18.89 -45.53 17.14
CA THR A 391 19.89 -45.14 16.13
C THR A 391 19.18 -44.65 14.84
N SER A 392 19.90 -43.85 14.05
CA SER A 392 20.06 -43.95 12.58
C SER A 392 19.03 -43.43 11.57
N CYS A 393 19.58 -42.59 10.65
CA CYS A 393 19.40 -42.60 9.19
C CYS A 393 18.01 -42.27 8.59
N MET A 394 17.84 -41.82 7.35
CA MET A 394 18.64 -41.22 6.27
C MET A 394 17.67 -41.16 5.08
N LYS A 395 17.58 -40.00 4.42
CA LYS A 395 17.25 -39.78 2.99
C LYS A 395 15.86 -40.15 2.41
N LEU A 396 15.49 -39.25 1.46
CA LEU A 396 14.77 -39.46 0.18
C LEU A 396 13.24 -39.59 0.22
N ALA A 397 12.53 -38.56 -0.25
CA ALA A 397 12.13 -38.41 -1.65
C ALA A 397 11.78 -36.95 -1.95
#